data_AF-A0A9N9GMT5-F1
#
_entry.id   AF-A0A9N9GMT5-F1
#
_cell.length_a   1.000
_cell.length_b   1.000
_cell.length_c   1.000
_cell.angle_alpha   90.00
_cell.angle_beta   90.00
_cell.angle_gamma   90.00
#
_symmetry.space_group_name_H-M   'P 1'
#
loop_
_entity.id
_entity.type
_entity.pdbx_description
1 polymer ?
#
loop_
_entity_poly.entity_id
_entity_poly.type
_entity_poly.pdbx_seq_one_letter_code
_entity_poly.pdbx_strand_id
1 'polypeptide(L)'
;MFRFQPTLKNLSSTRFLYPIGFRSHESKPLSSTSSPKQKITLPEIKNKEHRDSVLSLGTRKGDHQYNKSYRFYRLYGDRAYNYYTTIALNLKIPDANRTVFLNIYNHLITRKFLGEVAKVCELDKMISKENIAVAGCLGERMEAYCSGMLLSGMNEEMKKFASDVVEYYFAMNNKDYDDK
;
A
#
# COMPACT_ATOMS: atom_id res chain seq x y z
N MET A 1 12.10 -27.53 -19.77
CA MET A 1 11.25 -28.01 -18.66
C MET A 1 12.07 -27.90 -17.38
N PHE A 2 11.93 -26.81 -16.62
CA PHE A 2 12.76 -26.56 -15.43
C PHE A 2 11.99 -26.93 -14.16
N ARG A 3 12.50 -27.90 -13.39
CA ARG A 3 12.00 -28.25 -12.05
C ARG A 3 12.70 -27.37 -11.02
N PHE A 4 11.96 -26.53 -10.34
CA PHE A 4 12.40 -25.86 -9.11
C PHE A 4 11.92 -26.69 -7.90
N GLN A 5 12.85 -27.15 -7.07
CA GLN A 5 12.57 -27.58 -5.70
C GLN A 5 13.23 -26.57 -4.75
N PRO A 6 12.50 -25.96 -3.81
CA PRO A 6 13.12 -25.24 -2.71
C PRO A 6 13.06 -26.08 -1.42
N THR A 7 14.22 -26.47 -0.91
CA THR A 7 14.37 -26.86 0.49
C THR A 7 14.55 -25.61 1.34
N LEU A 8 13.51 -25.23 2.09
CA LEU A 8 13.60 -24.21 3.13
C LEU A 8 14.05 -24.87 4.44
N LYS A 9 15.22 -24.47 4.95
CA LYS A 9 15.60 -24.69 6.36
C LYS A 9 15.92 -23.36 7.02
N ASN A 10 15.20 -23.13 8.13
CA ASN A 10 15.50 -22.26 9.26
C ASN A 10 16.00 -20.84 9.00
N LEU A 11 15.12 -19.87 9.26
CA LEU A 11 15.55 -18.55 9.73
C LEU A 11 14.92 -18.32 11.11
N SER A 12 15.76 -18.50 12.13
CA SER A 12 15.49 -18.14 13.51
C SER A 12 15.39 -16.63 13.66
N SER A 13 14.38 -16.22 14.42
CA SER A 13 14.09 -14.88 14.90
C SER A 13 15.28 -14.19 15.57
N THR A 14 15.56 -12.95 15.20
CA THR A 14 16.24 -11.99 16.07
C THR A 14 15.51 -10.65 16.04
N ARG A 15 14.93 -10.29 17.18
CA ARG A 15 14.51 -8.92 17.53
C ARG A 15 15.76 -8.10 17.79
N PHE A 16 15.87 -6.91 17.23
CA PHE A 16 16.79 -5.89 17.72
C PHE A 16 16.11 -4.52 17.71
N LEU A 17 15.94 -3.98 18.91
CA LEU A 17 15.65 -2.58 19.20
C LEU A 17 17.00 -1.88 19.38
N TYR A 18 17.28 -0.82 18.62
CA TYR A 18 18.23 0.22 19.06
C TYR A 18 17.83 1.59 18.47
N PRO A 19 18.13 2.69 19.20
CA PRO A 19 17.79 4.05 18.80
C PRO A 19 18.90 4.61 17.90
N ILE A 20 18.55 5.42 16.91
CA ILE A 20 19.54 6.15 16.11
C ILE A 20 19.19 7.63 16.12
N GLY A 21 20.07 8.42 16.74
CA GLY A 21 20.10 9.87 16.59
C GLY A 21 20.59 10.24 15.18
N PHE A 22 19.87 11.14 14.53
CA PHE A 22 20.24 11.69 13.23
C PHE A 22 21.17 12.89 13.40
N ARG A 23 22.27 12.90 12.65
CA ARG A 23 23.20 14.03 12.52
C ARG A 23 22.67 14.96 11.42
N SER A 24 22.39 16.21 11.78
CA SER A 24 21.84 17.24 10.88
C SER A 24 22.86 17.68 9.82
N HIS A 25 22.43 17.73 8.56
CA HIS A 25 23.06 18.54 7.52
C HIS A 25 22.17 19.75 7.28
N GLU A 26 22.72 20.94 7.52
CA GLU A 26 22.05 22.22 7.33
C GLU A 26 21.69 22.47 5.86
N SER A 27 20.43 22.80 5.61
CA SER A 27 19.99 23.45 4.37
C SER A 27 19.05 24.61 4.71
N LYS A 28 19.27 25.75 4.03
CA LYS A 28 18.61 27.06 4.20
C LYS A 28 17.07 27.00 4.27
N PRO A 29 16.42 27.90 5.01
CA PRO A 29 14.96 27.92 5.16
C PRO A 29 14.30 28.55 3.92
N LEU A 30 13.37 27.83 3.30
CA LEU A 30 12.41 28.41 2.36
C LEU A 30 11.03 28.47 3.02
N SER A 31 10.55 29.71 3.17
CA SER A 31 9.18 30.19 3.30
C SER A 31 8.07 29.15 3.54
N SER A 32 7.46 29.25 4.72
CA SER A 32 6.23 28.58 5.10
C SER A 32 5.06 28.98 4.18
N THR A 33 4.60 28.00 3.42
CA THR A 33 3.25 28.02 2.84
C THR A 33 2.48 26.87 3.50
N SER A 34 1.36 27.19 4.14
CA SER A 34 0.48 26.18 4.73
C SER A 34 -0.01 25.25 3.62
N SER A 35 0.58 24.06 3.56
CA SER A 35 0.36 23.14 2.46
C SER A 35 -1.02 22.46 2.58
N PRO A 36 -1.82 22.41 1.51
CA PRO A 36 -3.06 21.66 1.50
C PRO A 36 -2.75 20.20 1.82
N LYS A 37 -3.57 19.55 2.66
CA LYS A 37 -3.48 18.10 2.91
C LYS A 37 -3.53 17.40 1.54
N GLN A 38 -2.39 16.88 1.08
CA GLN A 38 -2.28 16.22 -0.22
C GLN A 38 -3.24 15.01 -0.20
N LYS A 39 -4.40 15.18 -0.87
CA LYS A 39 -5.46 14.17 -0.89
C LYS A 39 -5.09 13.13 -1.94
N ILE A 40 -4.59 11.97 -1.51
CA ILE A 40 -4.48 10.82 -2.41
C ILE A 40 -5.89 10.45 -2.86
N THR A 41 -6.08 10.24 -4.16
CA THR A 41 -7.36 9.78 -4.71
C THR A 41 -7.20 8.34 -5.16
N LEU A 42 -8.14 7.49 -4.73
CA LEU A 42 -8.17 6.09 -5.16
C LEU A 42 -8.80 6.00 -6.56
N PRO A 43 -8.12 5.41 -7.55
CA PRO A 43 -8.67 5.29 -8.89
C PRO A 43 -9.93 4.41 -8.91
N GLU A 44 -11.01 4.88 -9.54
CA GLU A 44 -12.23 4.09 -9.65
C GLU A 44 -12.02 2.89 -10.59
N ILE A 45 -12.27 1.68 -10.10
CA ILE A 45 -12.24 0.47 -10.91
C ILE A 45 -13.34 0.52 -11.98
N LYS A 46 -12.92 0.58 -13.25
CA LYS A 46 -13.80 0.70 -14.43
C LYS A 46 -14.63 -0.56 -14.69
N ASN A 47 -14.06 -1.74 -14.44
CA ASN A 47 -14.80 -2.99 -14.59
C ASN A 47 -15.72 -3.19 -13.37
N LYS A 48 -17.02 -3.10 -13.60
CA LYS A 48 -18.04 -3.22 -12.55
C LYS A 48 -17.98 -4.56 -11.82
N GLU A 49 -17.76 -5.67 -12.53
CA GLU A 49 -17.67 -7.00 -11.92
C GLU A 49 -16.48 -7.11 -10.97
N HIS A 50 -15.30 -6.62 -11.39
CA HIS A 50 -14.12 -6.60 -10.53
C HIS A 50 -14.31 -5.67 -9.33
N ARG A 51 -14.90 -4.48 -9.55
CA ARG A 51 -15.21 -3.52 -8.49
C ARG A 51 -16.15 -4.10 -7.44
N ASP A 52 -17.28 -4.66 -7.89
CA ASP A 52 -18.28 -5.24 -7.00
C ASP A 52 -17.68 -6.44 -6.27
N SER A 53 -16.86 -7.25 -6.94
CA SER A 53 -16.14 -8.38 -6.32
C SER A 53 -15.23 -7.94 -5.19
N VAL A 54 -14.45 -6.85 -5.34
CA VAL A 54 -13.51 -6.40 -4.30
C VAL A 54 -14.14 -5.59 -3.18
N LEU A 55 -15.26 -4.90 -3.44
CA LEU A 55 -16.00 -4.14 -2.42
C LEU A 55 -16.96 -5.02 -1.61
N SER A 56 -17.48 -6.10 -2.19
CA SER A 56 -18.39 -7.04 -1.54
C SER A 56 -17.69 -8.21 -0.81
N LEU A 57 -16.35 -8.23 -0.74
CA LEU A 57 -15.63 -9.35 -0.12
C LEU A 57 -16.11 -9.57 1.32
N GLY A 58 -16.60 -10.78 1.63
CA GLY A 58 -17.11 -11.17 2.95
C GLY A 58 -18.62 -11.46 3.03
N THR A 59 -19.42 -11.16 2.01
CA THR A 59 -20.90 -11.27 2.09
C THR A 59 -21.52 -12.56 1.55
N ARG A 60 -20.90 -13.22 0.57
CA ARG A 60 -21.55 -14.34 -0.12
C ARG A 60 -21.39 -15.66 0.64
N LYS A 61 -22.33 -15.93 1.55
CA LYS A 61 -22.78 -17.30 1.84
C LYS A 61 -23.70 -17.73 0.70
N GLY A 62 -23.27 -18.68 -0.12
CA GLY A 62 -24.09 -19.28 -1.18
C GLY A 62 -24.01 -18.54 -2.51
N ASP A 63 -23.03 -18.89 -3.33
CA ASP A 63 -23.27 -19.34 -4.71
C ASP A 63 -21.91 -19.66 -5.35
N HIS A 64 -21.70 -20.95 -5.57
CA HIS A 64 -20.53 -21.52 -6.18
C HIS A 64 -20.63 -21.35 -7.69
N GLN A 65 -20.08 -20.26 -8.23
CA GLN A 65 -19.65 -20.35 -9.63
C GLN A 65 -18.37 -19.57 -9.98
N TYR A 66 -18.00 -18.49 -9.27
CA TYR A 66 -16.79 -17.73 -9.64
C TYR A 66 -15.98 -17.10 -8.50
N ASN A 67 -16.15 -17.53 -7.25
CA ASN A 67 -15.45 -16.89 -6.14
C ASN A 67 -14.05 -17.49 -5.92
N LYS A 68 -13.04 -16.96 -6.63
CA LYS A 68 -11.66 -17.04 -6.08
C LYS A 68 -11.75 -16.47 -4.66
N SER A 69 -11.32 -17.26 -3.67
CA SER A 69 -11.34 -16.85 -2.26
C SER A 69 -10.79 -15.43 -2.10
N TYR A 70 -11.38 -14.63 -1.20
CA TYR A 70 -10.87 -13.34 -0.72
C TYR A 70 -9.34 -13.27 -0.62
N ARG A 71 -8.74 -14.38 -0.17
CA ARG A 71 -7.29 -14.56 -0.01
C ARG A 71 -6.51 -14.36 -1.31
N PHE A 72 -7.08 -14.73 -2.46
CA PHE A 72 -6.44 -14.57 -3.77
C PHE A 72 -6.45 -13.12 -4.24
N TYR A 73 -7.58 -12.41 -4.12
CA TYR A 73 -7.64 -10.98 -4.43
C TYR A 73 -6.63 -10.21 -3.57
N ARG A 74 -6.63 -10.50 -2.27
CA ARG A 74 -5.65 -9.93 -1.34
C ARG A 74 -4.20 -10.21 -1.78
N LEU A 75 -3.89 -11.47 -2.14
CA LEU A 75 -2.56 -11.86 -2.60
C LEU A 75 -2.14 -11.15 -3.89
N TYR A 76 -3.00 -11.10 -4.91
CA TYR A 76 -2.64 -10.47 -6.18
C TYR A 76 -2.40 -8.97 -6.03
N GLY A 77 -3.23 -8.30 -5.24
CA GLY A 77 -3.10 -6.89 -5.03
C GLY A 77 -1.93 -6.51 -4.13
N ASP A 78 -1.60 -7.31 -3.11
CA ASP A 78 -0.35 -7.17 -2.33
C ASP A 78 0.87 -7.22 -3.27
N ARG A 79 0.96 -8.23 -4.13
CA ARG A 79 2.08 -8.33 -5.09
C ARG A 79 2.14 -7.17 -6.07
N ALA A 80 0.99 -6.76 -6.62
CA ALA A 80 0.94 -5.65 -7.57
C ALA A 80 1.31 -4.32 -6.91
N TYR A 81 0.71 -4.00 -5.77
CA TYR A 81 1.02 -2.79 -5.01
C TYR A 81 2.50 -2.73 -4.64
N ASN A 82 3.04 -3.82 -4.10
CA ASN A 82 4.45 -3.89 -3.70
C ASN A 82 5.39 -3.65 -4.88
N TYR A 83 5.08 -4.19 -6.07
CA TYR A 83 5.86 -3.96 -7.28
C TYR A 83 5.86 -2.49 -7.71
N TYR A 84 4.68 -1.86 -7.82
CA TYR A 84 4.61 -0.45 -8.24
C TYR A 84 5.19 0.49 -7.19
N THR A 85 5.03 0.19 -5.90
CA THR A 85 5.63 0.94 -4.80
C THR A 85 7.15 0.89 -4.82
N THR A 86 7.75 -0.28 -5.11
CA THR A 86 9.21 -0.39 -5.29
C THR A 86 9.70 0.53 -6.41
N ILE A 87 9.02 0.53 -7.56
CA ILE A 87 9.40 1.37 -8.70
C ILE A 87 9.25 2.86 -8.35
N ALA A 88 8.11 3.25 -7.80
CA ALA A 88 7.84 4.64 -7.42
C ALA A 88 8.86 5.16 -6.39
N LEU A 89 9.17 4.35 -5.38
CA LEU A 89 10.17 4.72 -4.38
C LEU A 89 11.57 4.86 -4.99
N ASN A 90 11.96 3.93 -5.87
CA ASN A 90 13.27 3.99 -6.52
C ASN A 90 13.42 5.24 -7.41
N LEU A 91 12.33 5.68 -8.05
CA LEU A 91 12.32 6.93 -8.81
C LEU A 91 12.36 8.17 -7.91
N LYS A 92 11.77 8.11 -6.72
CA LYS A 92 11.75 9.22 -5.76
C LYS A 92 13.09 9.45 -5.07
N ILE A 93 13.81 8.37 -4.76
CA ILE A 93 15.10 8.40 -4.04
C ILE A 93 16.16 7.53 -4.75
N PRO A 94 16.56 7.89 -5.99
CA PRO A 94 17.44 7.04 -6.82
C PRO A 94 18.81 6.76 -6.19
N ASP A 95 19.31 7.68 -5.36
CA ASP A 95 20.64 7.59 -4.73
C ASP A 95 20.60 6.97 -3.32
N ALA A 96 19.43 6.48 -2.86
CA ALA A 96 19.31 5.89 -1.53
C ALA A 96 20.08 4.57 -1.43
N ASN A 97 20.86 4.42 -0.35
CA ASN A 97 21.46 3.13 -0.04
C ASN A 97 20.39 2.09 0.34
N ARG A 98 20.76 0.81 0.26
CA ARG A 98 19.87 -0.33 0.51
C ARG A 98 19.13 -0.25 1.85
N THR A 99 19.81 0.19 2.92
CA THR A 99 19.21 0.23 4.26
C THR A 99 18.11 1.29 4.33
N VAL A 100 18.37 2.49 3.82
CA VAL A 100 17.39 3.59 3.77
C VAL A 100 16.19 3.18 2.91
N PHE A 101 16.46 2.64 1.71
CA PHE A 101 15.43 2.20 0.80
C PHE A 101 14.51 1.16 1.43
N LEU A 102 15.08 0.10 2.03
CA LEU A 102 14.30 -0.98 2.63
C LEU A 102 13.51 -0.52 3.84
N ASN A 103 14.04 0.40 4.65
CA ASN A 103 13.29 0.93 5.80
C ASN A 103 12.02 1.65 5.36
N ILE A 104 12.10 2.51 4.34
CA ILE A 104 10.96 3.24 3.80
C ILE A 104 10.00 2.27 3.10
N TYR A 105 10.53 1.41 2.23
CA TYR A 105 9.73 0.42 1.51
C TYR A 105 8.94 -0.49 2.46
N ASN A 106 9.60 -1.04 3.49
CA ASN A 106 8.96 -1.93 4.45
C ASN A 106 7.85 -1.22 5.23
N HIS A 107 7.95 0.10 5.45
CA HIS A 107 6.88 0.89 6.04
C HIS A 107 5.68 1.03 5.09
N LEU A 108 5.94 1.44 3.85
CA LEU A 108 4.92 1.69 2.82
C LEU A 108 4.06 0.46 2.53
N ILE A 109 4.63 -0.74 2.58
CA ILE A 109 3.90 -1.99 2.32
C ILE A 109 3.22 -2.59 3.56
N THR A 110 3.33 -1.97 4.74
CA THR A 110 2.64 -2.50 5.91
C THR A 110 1.13 -2.33 5.77
N ARG A 111 0.37 -3.33 6.22
CA ARG A 111 -1.10 -3.21 6.31
C ARG A 111 -1.57 -2.10 7.22
N LYS A 112 -0.74 -1.70 8.20
CA LYS A 112 -1.01 -0.56 9.06
C LYS A 112 -1.03 0.73 8.23
N PHE A 113 0.07 1.02 7.51
CA PHE A 113 0.17 2.19 6.67
C PHE A 113 -0.85 2.17 5.53
N LEU A 114 -1.05 1.02 4.86
CA LEU A 114 -2.10 0.87 3.86
C LEU A 114 -3.51 1.13 4.42
N GLY A 115 -3.76 0.80 5.69
CA GLY A 115 -5.00 1.14 6.37
C GLY A 115 -5.17 2.65 6.59
N GLU A 116 -4.09 3.39 6.81
CA GLU A 116 -4.11 4.86 6.89
C GLU A 116 -4.39 5.47 5.51
N VAL A 117 -3.66 5.02 4.48
CA VAL A 117 -3.89 5.41 3.08
C VAL A 117 -5.34 5.14 2.67
N ALA A 118 -5.89 3.98 3.04
CA ALA A 118 -7.26 3.62 2.73
C ALA A 118 -8.30 4.58 3.34
N LYS A 119 -8.06 5.11 4.55
CA LYS A 119 -8.93 6.13 5.15
C LYS A 119 -8.82 7.47 4.42
N VAL A 120 -7.59 7.87 4.06
CA VAL A 120 -7.35 9.11 3.26
C VAL A 120 -8.08 9.03 1.92
N CYS A 121 -8.07 7.84 1.32
CA CYS A 121 -8.77 7.50 0.09
C CYS A 121 -10.28 7.29 0.26
N GLU A 122 -10.80 7.34 1.48
CA GLU A 122 -12.21 7.11 1.81
C GLU A 122 -12.74 5.72 1.40
N LEU A 123 -11.84 4.72 1.29
CA LEU A 123 -12.19 3.34 0.94
C LEU A 123 -13.10 2.70 2.00
N ASP A 124 -12.93 3.07 3.26
CA ASP A 124 -13.80 2.66 4.37
C ASP A 124 -15.27 3.10 4.18
N LYS A 125 -15.50 4.19 3.45
CA LYS A 125 -16.85 4.68 3.11
C LYS A 125 -17.43 3.99 1.88
N MET A 126 -16.59 3.41 1.02
CA MET A 126 -17.01 2.66 -0.17
C MET A 126 -17.42 1.21 0.16
N ILE A 127 -17.00 0.68 1.31
CA ILE A 127 -17.30 -0.67 1.76
C ILE A 127 -18.49 -0.62 2.73
N SER A 128 -19.48 -1.50 2.57
CA SER A 128 -20.61 -1.54 3.50
C SER A 128 -20.14 -1.97 4.90
N LYS A 129 -20.75 -1.40 5.96
CA LYS A 129 -20.37 -1.67 7.36
C LYS A 129 -20.45 -3.16 7.72
N GLU A 130 -21.39 -3.89 7.14
CA GLU A 130 -21.55 -5.35 7.31
C GLU A 130 -20.33 -6.13 6.79
N ASN A 131 -19.65 -5.62 5.77
CA ASN A 131 -18.48 -6.26 5.18
C ASN A 131 -17.23 -6.00 6.03
N ILE A 132 -17.15 -4.86 6.70
CA ILE A 132 -16.01 -4.47 7.55
C ILE A 132 -15.87 -5.42 8.74
N ALA A 133 -17.00 -5.86 9.33
CA ALA A 133 -16.98 -6.76 10.49
C ALA A 133 -16.54 -8.20 10.15
N VAL A 134 -16.70 -8.63 8.89
CA VAL A 134 -16.47 -10.02 8.45
C VAL A 134 -15.12 -10.21 7.75
N ALA A 135 -14.55 -9.17 7.15
CA ALA A 135 -13.35 -9.33 6.33
C ALA A 135 -12.26 -8.30 6.62
N GLY A 136 -11.21 -8.80 7.28
CA GLY A 136 -9.86 -8.24 7.30
C GLY A 136 -9.72 -6.86 7.93
N CYS A 137 -8.48 -6.41 8.11
CA CYS A 137 -8.23 -5.00 8.40
C CYS A 137 -8.30 -4.16 7.12
N LEU A 138 -8.45 -2.84 7.24
CA LEU A 138 -8.61 -1.95 6.08
C LEU A 138 -7.41 -1.99 5.12
N GLY A 139 -6.20 -2.31 5.60
CA GLY A 139 -5.05 -2.56 4.74
C GLY A 139 -5.25 -3.76 3.80
N GLU A 140 -5.86 -4.84 4.28
CA GLU A 140 -6.20 -5.99 3.43
C GLU A 140 -7.29 -5.65 2.40
N ARG A 141 -8.15 -4.67 2.72
CA ARG A 141 -9.12 -4.13 1.76
C ARG A 141 -8.44 -3.32 0.68
N MET A 142 -7.42 -2.54 1.02
CA MET A 142 -6.60 -1.83 0.04
C MET A 142 -5.85 -2.81 -0.87
N GLU A 143 -5.24 -3.86 -0.30
CA GLU A 143 -4.64 -4.96 -1.08
C GLU A 143 -5.69 -5.54 -2.05
N ALA A 144 -6.88 -5.90 -1.58
CA ALA A 144 -7.91 -6.42 -2.45
C ALA A 144 -8.37 -5.42 -3.53
N TYR A 145 -8.53 -4.14 -3.20
CA TYR A 145 -8.88 -3.11 -4.18
C TYR A 145 -7.82 -3.01 -5.29
N CYS A 146 -6.53 -3.09 -4.93
CA CYS A 146 -5.44 -3.11 -5.89
C CYS A 146 -5.53 -4.29 -6.85
N SER A 147 -6.02 -5.46 -6.40
CA SER A 147 -6.26 -6.57 -7.31
C SER A 147 -7.39 -6.30 -8.31
N GLY A 148 -8.42 -5.55 -7.91
CA GLY A 148 -9.49 -5.13 -8.81
C GLY A 148 -8.98 -4.21 -9.92
N MET A 149 -8.06 -3.29 -9.59
CA MET A 149 -7.36 -2.47 -10.59
C MET A 149 -6.50 -3.33 -11.53
N LEU A 150 -5.70 -4.25 -10.98
CA LEU A 150 -4.85 -5.16 -11.75
C LEU A 150 -5.66 -6.00 -12.75
N LEU A 151 -6.72 -6.66 -12.28
CA LEU A 151 -7.57 -7.52 -13.11
C LEU A 151 -8.35 -6.71 -14.16
N SER A 152 -8.55 -5.42 -13.92
CA SER A 152 -9.18 -4.50 -14.87
C SER A 152 -8.20 -3.88 -15.87
N GLY A 153 -6.91 -4.27 -15.85
CA GLY A 153 -5.89 -3.73 -16.75
C GLY A 153 -5.47 -2.29 -16.47
N MET A 154 -5.73 -1.78 -15.27
CA MET A 154 -5.49 -0.38 -14.88
C MET A 154 -4.04 -0.14 -14.41
N ASN A 155 -3.08 -0.50 -15.26
CA ASN A 155 -1.65 -0.46 -14.91
C ASN A 155 -1.13 0.96 -14.67
N GLU A 156 -1.52 1.92 -15.51
CA GLU A 156 -1.09 3.32 -15.37
C GLU A 156 -1.71 4.00 -14.16
N GLU A 157 -2.98 3.72 -13.88
CA GLU A 157 -3.64 4.21 -12.67
C GLU A 157 -3.00 3.63 -11.41
N MET A 158 -2.60 2.35 -11.41
CA MET A 158 -1.88 1.72 -10.30
C MET A 158 -0.50 2.35 -10.09
N LYS A 159 0.25 2.57 -11.18
CA LYS A 159 1.55 3.23 -11.15
C LYS A 159 1.44 4.64 -10.56
N LYS A 160 0.45 5.41 -11.02
CA LYS A 160 0.17 6.76 -10.49
C LYS A 160 -0.22 6.69 -9.01
N PHE A 161 -1.12 5.79 -8.63
CA PHE A 161 -1.56 5.64 -7.25
C PHE A 161 -0.38 5.31 -6.31
N ALA A 162 0.49 4.37 -6.69
CA ALA A 162 1.70 4.05 -5.91
C ALA A 162 2.63 5.27 -5.78
N SER A 163 2.81 6.04 -6.85
CA SER A 163 3.58 7.29 -6.82
C SER A 163 2.98 8.31 -5.86
N ASP A 164 1.65 8.53 -5.91
CA ASP A 164 0.96 9.46 -5.02
C ASP A 164 1.07 9.04 -3.55
N VAL A 165 1.07 7.73 -3.26
CA VAL A 165 1.27 7.19 -1.91
C VAL A 165 2.70 7.43 -1.41
N VAL A 166 3.71 7.26 -2.27
CA VAL A 166 5.10 7.57 -1.92
C VAL A 166 5.26 9.06 -1.62
N GLU A 167 4.70 9.93 -2.47
CA GLU A 167 4.71 11.39 -2.23
C GLU A 167 4.04 11.75 -0.91
N TYR A 168 2.88 11.17 -0.63
CA TYR A 168 2.17 11.36 0.63
C TYR A 168 3.01 10.96 1.85
N TYR A 169 3.73 9.84 1.80
CA TYR A 169 4.64 9.43 2.87
C TYR A 169 5.71 10.49 3.15
N PHE A 170 6.37 11.01 2.11
CA PHE A 170 7.39 12.05 2.30
C PHE A 170 6.78 13.37 2.78
N ALA A 171 5.62 13.75 2.27
CA ALA A 171 4.91 14.94 2.70
C ALA A 171 4.49 14.89 4.18
N MET A 172 4.15 13.71 4.71
CA MET A 172 3.88 13.52 6.14
C MET A 172 5.14 13.65 7.00
N ASN A 173 6.22 12.96 6.62
CA ASN A 173 7.45 12.94 7.42
C ASN A 173 8.24 14.26 7.36
N ASN A 174 8.04 15.09 6.35
CA ASN A 174 8.63 16.43 6.31
C ASN A 174 7.95 17.41 7.28
N LYS A 175 6.68 17.19 7.65
CA LYS A 175 5.94 18.07 8.58
C LYS A 175 6.37 17.87 10.04
N ASP A 176 6.90 16.71 10.40
CA ASP A 176 7.38 16.42 11.75
C ASP A 176 8.67 17.19 12.13
N TYR A 177 9.30 17.88 11.17
CA TYR A 177 10.49 18.72 11.39
C TYR A 177 10.18 20.22 11.55
N ASP A 178 8.99 20.68 11.18
CA ASP A 178 8.61 22.11 11.24
C ASP A 178 7.84 22.48 12.53
N ASP A 179 7.35 21.48 13.30
CA ASP A 179 6.58 21.66 14.54
C ASP A 179 7.40 21.39 15.83
N LYS A 180 8.73 21.46 15.77
CA LYS A 180 9.62 21.34 16.95
C LYS A 180 10.51 22.56 17.17
#